data_AF-A0A923V6S8-F1
#
_entry.id   AF-A0A923V6S8-F1
#
_cell.length_a   1.000
_cell.length_b   1.000
_cell.length_c   1.000
_cell.angle_alpha   90.00
_cell.angle_beta   90.00
_cell.angle_gamma   90.00
#
_symmetry.space_group_name_H-M   'P 1'
#
loop_
_entity.id
_entity.type
_entity.pdbx_description
1 polymer ?
#
loop_
_entity_poly.entity_id
_entity_poly.type
_entity_poly.pdbx_seq_one_letter_code
_entity_poly.pdbx_strand_id
1 'polypeptide(L)'
;MSSGQMQQLRPFLSLLFVICTLLGLVFIKMEERRISYVVLKLTKEHKRAIEMKRQKEISLAKLTRPQLLENLATQRLTLKRVTPNQIIRLTPTQIIARTGLEI
;
A
#
# COMPACT_ATOMS: atom_id res chain seq x y z
N MET A 1 -12.92 56.09 32.11
CA MET A 1 -11.45 56.01 31.96
C MET A 1 -11.02 57.17 31.08
N SER A 2 -10.03 57.95 31.53
CA SER A 2 -9.71 59.28 31.01
C SER A 2 -9.27 59.26 29.55
N SER A 3 -9.87 60.10 28.71
CA SER A 3 -9.62 60.20 27.27
C SER A 3 -8.16 60.49 26.89
N GLY A 4 -7.36 61.05 27.82
CA GLY A 4 -5.92 61.25 27.64
C GLY A 4 -5.09 59.96 27.66
N GLN A 5 -5.52 58.92 28.39
CA GLN A 5 -4.80 57.63 28.43
C GLN A 5 -4.91 56.86 27.11
N MET A 6 -6.03 57.03 26.39
CA MET A 6 -6.28 56.37 25.11
C MET A 6 -5.35 56.85 23.99
N GLN A 7 -4.87 58.11 24.07
CA GLN A 7 -3.97 58.68 23.08
C GLN A 7 -2.51 58.23 23.29
N GLN A 8 -2.11 57.95 24.53
CA GLN A 8 -0.78 57.43 24.87
C GLN A 8 -0.58 55.96 24.46
N LEU A 9 -1.65 55.16 24.35
CA LEU A 9 -1.61 53.74 23.96
C LEU A 9 -1.48 53.52 22.43
N ARG A 10 -1.85 54.51 21.61
CA ARG A 10 -1.76 54.43 20.13
C ARG A 10 -0.36 54.07 19.60
N PRO A 11 0.74 54.70 20.05
CA PRO A 11 2.08 54.33 19.58
C PRO A 11 2.49 52.91 20.00
N PHE A 12 2.11 52.47 21.21
CA PHE A 12 2.37 51.10 21.66
C PHE A 12 1.63 50.06 20.81
N LEU A 13 0.37 50.32 20.47
CA LEU A 13 -0.43 49.41 19.65
C LEU A 13 0.09 49.35 18.21
N SER A 14 0.54 50.49 17.66
CA SER A 14 1.19 50.55 16.35
C SER A 14 2.49 49.73 16.33
N LEU A 15 3.35 49.91 17.33
CA LEU A 15 4.60 49.15 17.46
C LEU A 15 4.34 47.66 17.64
N LEU A 16 3.36 47.29 18.46
CA LEU A 16 2.93 45.90 18.64
C LEU A 16 2.49 45.29 17.31
N PHE A 17 1.70 46.02 16.51
CA PHE A 17 1.24 45.56 15.22
C PHE A 17 2.40 45.35 14.23
N VAL A 18 3.38 46.26 14.21
CA VAL A 18 4.60 46.11 13.40
C VAL A 18 5.39 44.86 13.82
N ILE A 19 5.55 44.63 15.13
CA ILE A 19 6.26 43.44 15.63
C ILE A 19 5.50 42.16 15.29
N CYS A 20 4.18 42.13 15.51
CA CYS A 20 3.34 40.98 15.19
C CYS A 20 3.35 40.64 13.70
N THR A 21 3.34 41.64 12.82
CA THR A 21 3.38 41.42 11.37
C THR A 21 4.75 40.93 10.92
N LEU A 22 5.85 41.47 11.45
CA LEU A 22 7.19 40.95 11.16
C LEU A 22 7.35 39.50 11.61
N LEU A 23 6.94 39.19 12.85
CA LEU A 23 6.99 37.84 13.37
C LEU A 23 6.09 36.91 12.56
N GLY A 24 4.85 37.30 12.26
CA GLY A 24 3.91 36.53 11.46
C GLY A 24 4.47 36.17 10.08
N LEU A 25 5.16 37.11 9.42
CA LEU A 25 5.80 36.86 8.12
C LEU A 25 6.91 35.81 8.22
N VAL A 26 7.75 35.88 9.26
CA VAL A 26 8.78 34.87 9.53
C VAL A 26 8.15 33.50 9.81
N PHE A 27 7.09 33.45 10.63
CA PHE A 27 6.37 32.21 10.93
C PHE A 27 5.79 31.56 9.67
N ILE A 28 5.14 32.34 8.79
CA ILE A 28 4.59 31.82 7.54
C ILE A 28 5.69 31.22 6.66
N LYS A 29 6.83 31.91 6.52
CA LYS A 29 7.97 31.38 5.74
C LYS A 29 8.59 30.12 6.35
N MET A 30 8.66 30.04 7.67
CA MET A 30 9.14 28.85 8.36
C MET A 30 8.18 27.67 8.19
N GLU A 31 6.87 27.92 8.24
CA GLU A 31 5.85 26.90 8.11
C GLU A 31 5.78 26.34 6.69
N GLU A 32 5.89 27.19 5.66
CA GLU A 32 5.98 26.77 4.26
C GLU A 32 7.17 25.82 4.03
N ARG A 33 8.32 26.15 4.61
CA ARG A 33 9.52 25.30 4.55
C ARG A 33 9.30 23.97 5.28
N ARG A 34 8.66 23.99 6.45
CA ARG A 34 8.32 22.78 7.23
C ARG A 34 7.41 21.84 6.44
N ILE A 35 6.33 22.37 5.87
CA ILE A 35 5.36 21.60 5.10
C ILE A 35 6.02 21.00 3.85
N SER A 36 6.85 21.78 3.15
CA SER A 36 7.58 21.31 1.96
C SER A 36 8.44 20.08 2.26
N TYR A 37 9.17 20.06 3.38
CA TYR A 37 9.96 18.89 3.76
C TYR A 37 9.10 17.67 4.09
N VAL A 38 7.96 17.88 4.76
CA VAL A 38 7.02 16.80 5.09
C VAL A 38 6.45 16.20 3.80
N VAL A 39 5.99 17.01 2.86
CA VAL A 39 5.42 16.54 1.58
C VAL A 39 6.46 15.77 0.77
N LEU A 40 7.71 16.26 0.69
CA LEU A 40 8.78 15.58 -0.03
C LEU A 40 9.13 14.23 0.62
N LYS A 41 9.14 14.16 1.95
CA LYS A 41 9.32 12.89 2.68
C LYS A 41 8.16 11.93 2.38
N LEU A 42 6.92 12.39 2.50
CA LEU A 42 5.72 11.59 2.27
C LEU A 42 5.68 11.03 0.84
N THR A 43 6.05 11.85 -0.14
CA THR A 43 6.11 11.46 -1.56
C THR A 43 7.13 10.34 -1.79
N LYS A 44 8.30 10.42 -1.15
CA LYS A 44 9.32 9.36 -1.23
C LYS A 44 8.85 8.06 -0.58
N GLU A 45 8.21 8.14 0.57
CA GLU A 45 7.66 6.97 1.27
C GLU A 45 6.54 6.31 0.47
N HIS A 46 5.63 7.11 -0.10
CA HIS A 46 4.56 6.62 -0.96
C HIS A 46 5.11 5.92 -2.21
N LYS A 47 6.10 6.51 -2.88
CA LYS A 47 6.76 5.88 -4.04
C LYS A 47 7.39 4.53 -3.67
N ARG A 48 8.10 4.45 -2.55
CA ARG A 48 8.68 3.20 -2.04
C ARG A 48 7.60 2.15 -1.78
N ALA A 49 6.49 2.52 -1.15
CA ALA A 49 5.39 1.60 -0.88
C ALA A 49 4.77 1.04 -2.18
N ILE A 50 4.61 1.87 -3.21
CA ILE A 50 4.12 1.43 -4.53
C ILE A 50 5.11 0.45 -5.18
N GLU A 51 6.40 0.76 -5.14
CA GLU A 51 7.44 -0.12 -5.69
C GLU A 51 7.47 -1.49 -4.99
N MET A 52 7.38 -1.52 -3.66
CA MET A 52 7.28 -2.76 -2.89
C MET A 52 6.02 -3.56 -3.26
N LYS A 53 4.87 -2.90 -3.44
CA LYS A 53 3.64 -3.57 -3.87
C LYS A 53 3.81 -4.19 -5.25
N ARG A 54 4.36 -3.45 -6.22
CA ARG A 54 4.63 -3.96 -7.58
C ARG A 54 5.60 -5.14 -7.56
N GLN A 55 6.66 -5.08 -6.76
CA GLN A 55 7.59 -6.21 -6.63
C GLN A 55 6.92 -7.46 -6.06
N LYS A 56 6.07 -7.32 -5.04
CA LYS A 56 5.29 -8.42 -4.47
C LYS A 56 4.32 -9.00 -5.49
N GLU A 57 3.64 -8.16 -6.25
CA GLU A 57 2.71 -8.57 -7.30
C GLU A 57 3.42 -9.34 -8.42
N ILE A 58 4.57 -8.84 -8.88
CA ILE A 58 5.41 -9.56 -9.86
C ILE A 58 5.87 -10.90 -9.30
N SER A 59 6.25 -10.97 -8.02
CA SER A 59 6.70 -12.20 -7.37
C SER A 59 5.57 -13.21 -7.23
N LEU A 60 4.37 -12.75 -6.84
CA LEU A 60 3.17 -13.55 -6.81
C LEU A 60 2.85 -14.09 -8.21
N ALA A 61 2.82 -13.21 -9.22
CA ALA A 61 2.55 -13.58 -10.60
C ALA A 61 3.57 -14.59 -11.15
N LYS A 62 4.83 -14.56 -10.71
CA LYS A 62 5.85 -15.57 -11.04
C LYS A 62 5.55 -16.93 -10.39
N LEU A 63 5.11 -16.94 -9.13
CA LEU A 63 4.77 -18.17 -8.39
C LEU A 63 3.48 -18.81 -8.89
N THR A 64 2.46 -18.01 -9.19
CA THR A 64 1.15 -18.47 -9.66
C THR A 64 1.10 -18.71 -11.17
N ARG A 65 2.25 -18.69 -11.87
CA ARG A 65 2.27 -19.00 -13.31
C ARG A 65 1.68 -20.40 -13.52
N PRO A 66 0.67 -20.56 -14.39
CA PRO A 66 0.05 -21.86 -14.66
C PRO A 66 1.07 -22.92 -15.07
N GLN A 67 2.11 -22.53 -15.80
CA GLN A 67 3.23 -23.41 -16.19
C GLN A 67 3.97 -24.00 -15.00
N LEU A 68 4.14 -23.25 -13.91
CA LEU A 68 4.82 -23.73 -12.70
C LEU A 68 3.89 -24.67 -11.91
N LEU A 69 2.59 -24.37 -11.87
CA LEU A 69 1.57 -25.27 -11.33
C LEU A 69 1.49 -26.59 -12.11
N GLU A 70 1.52 -26.53 -13.44
CA GLU A 70 1.54 -27.71 -14.33
C GLU A 70 2.79 -28.55 -14.06
N ASN A 71 3.96 -27.93 -13.94
CA ASN A 71 5.21 -28.63 -13.61
C ASN A 71 5.17 -29.26 -12.22
N LEU A 72 4.67 -28.55 -11.21
CA LEU A 72 4.50 -29.09 -9.85
C LEU A 72 3.50 -30.24 -9.81
N ALA A 73 2.36 -30.11 -10.49
CA ALA A 73 1.35 -31.16 -10.58
C ALA A 73 1.90 -32.41 -11.30
N THR A 74 2.69 -32.21 -12.36
CA THR A 74 3.34 -33.31 -13.08
C THR A 74 4.42 -34.00 -12.22
N GLN A 75 5.25 -33.22 -11.51
CA GLN A 75 6.39 -33.75 -10.74
C GLN A 75 6.01 -34.33 -9.38
N ARG A 76 5.08 -33.70 -8.64
CA ARG A 76 4.75 -34.09 -7.25
C ARG A 76 3.45 -34.86 -7.12
N LEU A 77 2.52 -34.66 -8.05
CA LEU A 77 1.19 -35.28 -8.00
C LEU A 77 0.98 -36.30 -9.13
N THR A 78 1.97 -36.49 -10.03
CA THR A 78 1.88 -37.38 -11.20
C THR A 78 0.63 -37.12 -12.06
N LEU A 79 0.11 -35.89 -12.03
CA LEU A 79 -1.07 -35.50 -12.78
C LEU A 79 -0.68 -35.25 -14.24
N LYS A 80 -1.30 -36.00 -15.16
CA LYS A 80 -1.10 -35.86 -16.61
C LYS A 80 -2.01 -34.74 -17.15
N ARG A 81 -1.52 -33.94 -18.10
CA ARG A 81 -2.29 -32.87 -18.75
C ARG A 81 -3.57 -33.44 -19.37
N VAL A 82 -4.73 -32.91 -18.99
CA VAL A 82 -6.05 -33.35 -19.47
C VAL A 82 -6.18 -33.02 -20.95
N THR A 83 -6.34 -34.04 -21.80
CA THR A 83 -6.65 -33.88 -23.23
C THR A 83 -8.17 -33.82 -23.43
N PRO A 84 -8.67 -33.06 -24.42
CA PRO A 84 -10.12 -32.81 -24.59
C PRO A 84 -10.97 -34.07 -24.85
N ASN A 85 -10.36 -35.21 -25.16
CA ASN A 85 -11.04 -36.50 -25.36
C ASN A 85 -10.86 -37.50 -24.20
N GLN A 86 -10.39 -37.05 -23.03
CA GLN A 86 -10.11 -37.93 -21.90
C GLN A 86 -11.27 -37.96 -20.90
N ILE A 87 -11.87 -39.15 -20.71
CA ILE A 87 -12.97 -39.36 -19.76
C ILE A 87 -12.39 -39.50 -18.35
N ILE A 88 -12.59 -38.49 -17.50
CA ILE A 88 -12.17 -38.51 -16.10
C ILE A 88 -13.23 -39.25 -15.28
N ARG A 89 -12.92 -40.47 -14.82
CA ARG A 89 -13.75 -41.20 -13.85
C ARG A 89 -13.54 -40.61 -12.46
N LEU A 90 -14.44 -39.73 -12.03
CA LEU A 90 -14.54 -39.26 -10.66
C LEU A 90 -15.26 -40.34 -9.83
N THR A 91 -14.50 -41.28 -9.27
CA THR A 91 -15.10 -42.29 -8.38
C THR A 91 -15.34 -41.64 -7.02
N PRO A 92 -16.60 -41.49 -6.54
CA PRO A 92 -16.83 -41.13 -5.15
C PRO A 92 -16.32 -42.30 -4.31
N THR A 93 -15.39 -42.03 -3.39
CA THR A 93 -14.76 -43.05 -2.57
C THR A 93 -15.80 -43.66 -1.65
N GLN A 94 -16.36 -44.80 -2.03
CA GLN A 94 -16.78 -45.82 -1.10
C GLN A 94 -15.99 -47.10 -1.41
N ILE A 95 -15.16 -47.44 -0.43
CA ILE A 95 -14.46 -48.72 -0.27
C ILE A 95 -15.54 -49.82 -0.11
N ILE A 96 -15.21 -51.08 -0.45
CA ILE A 96 -16.00 -52.34 -0.34
C ILE A 96 -16.65 -52.73 -1.70
N ALA A 97 -16.57 -53.95 -2.28
CA ALA A 97 -16.26 -55.31 -1.80
C ALA A 97 -15.68 -56.22 -2.92
N ARG A 98 -14.93 -57.23 -2.46
CA ARG A 98 -14.65 -58.55 -3.06
C ARG A 98 -15.70 -59.11 -4.05
N THR A 99 -15.18 -59.74 -5.12
CA THR A 99 -15.45 -61.11 -5.67
C THR A 99 -15.09 -61.08 -7.16
N GLY A 100 -14.38 -62.00 -7.81
CA GLY A 100 -13.80 -63.30 -7.50
C GLY A 100 -13.21 -63.86 -8.81
N LEU A 101 -12.05 -64.51 -8.69
CA LEU A 101 -11.48 -65.61 -9.49
C LEU A 101 -11.98 -65.91 -10.93
N GLU A 102 -10.95 -66.03 -11.79
CA GLU A 102 -10.63 -67.18 -12.67
C GLU A 102 -11.15 -67.30 -14.12
N ILE A 103 -10.14 -67.53 -14.97
CA ILE A 103 -10.06 -68.00 -16.37
C ILE A 103 -10.23 -66.92 -17.46
#